data_AF-U2QZ13-F1
#
_entry.id   AF-U2QZ13-F1
#
_cell.length_a   1.000
_cell.length_b   1.000
_cell.length_c   1.000
_cell.angle_alpha   90.00
_cell.angle_beta   90.00
_cell.angle_gamma   90.00
#
_symmetry.space_group_name_H-M   'P 1'
#
loop_
_entity.id
_entity.type
_entity.pdbx_description
1 polymer ?
#
loop_
_entity_poly.entity_id
_entity_poly.type
_entity_poly.pdbx_seq_one_letter_code
_entity_poly.pdbx_strand_id
1 'polypeptide(L)'
;MKVRKKLTALLGATVMAAAVMFAAGGTVDAKAAASYKVDCSTGDVSAYIGETVEIPVTVKTEQKLRGFLGKLKGNYDETVLEFEGLEKKDLPEKAMVSTAGGNFSYLTSAKDTTFSEATFALKFKVLKYVDDPVEVAIKGLYFTDGNESTAPVDLTAHVTTRDKAREFTGLQEREDGIYYVKEGEVDTTYNGLYNDAVYGWRYVKAGKVDAEYTGLYNDSVCGWWYIKDGAVDFDYTGLAECEYGWWYVVGGTIDYGYTGLVYDSNYGWWYVENGNINFGYTGLYNDKNCGWWYVENGTITFAFTGLTANEYGWWYVENSTITFVRTGLVYDSNYGWWYVENSAINFGYTGLVYDSNCGWWYVENGAINFGYTGLVYDSNCGWWYVENGAINFGYTGTVRNAYGVWNVVGGAVRF
;
A
#
# COMPACT_ATOMS: atom_id res chain seq x y z
N MET A 1 39.85 -30.23 78.75
CA MET A 1 41.02 -29.34 78.90
C MET A 1 40.84 -28.13 77.98
N LYS A 2 40.96 -26.91 78.52
CA LYS A 2 41.06 -25.58 77.84
C LYS A 2 39.92 -25.07 76.92
N VAL A 3 39.16 -24.14 77.48
CA VAL A 3 38.39 -23.07 76.82
C VAL A 3 39.32 -21.96 76.29
N ARG A 4 39.03 -21.40 75.09
CA ARG A 4 39.30 -20.01 74.61
C ARG A 4 38.28 -19.73 73.49
N LYS A 5 37.39 -18.72 73.44
CA LYS A 5 37.26 -17.34 73.98
C LYS A 5 37.95 -16.23 73.14
N LYS A 6 37.12 -15.50 72.37
CA LYS A 6 37.19 -14.14 71.78
C LYS A 6 35.71 -13.83 71.38
N LEU A 7 34.95 -12.79 71.76
CA LEU A 7 35.19 -11.34 71.96
C LEU A 7 35.97 -10.72 70.78
N THR A 8 35.53 -9.65 70.10
CA THR A 8 34.57 -8.56 70.42
C THR A 8 34.01 -8.03 69.07
N ALA A 9 32.93 -7.23 68.94
CA ALA A 9 32.21 -6.40 69.91
C ALA A 9 30.68 -6.27 69.58
N LEU A 10 30.05 -5.19 70.04
CA LEU A 10 28.67 -4.77 69.84
C LEU A 10 28.68 -3.35 69.24
N LEU A 11 27.89 -3.05 68.20
CA LEU A 11 27.56 -1.69 67.78
C LEU A 11 26.24 -1.73 66.99
N GLY A 12 25.17 -1.21 67.60
CA GLY A 12 23.85 -1.16 66.97
C GLY A 12 23.79 -0.11 65.88
N ALA A 13 23.03 -0.38 64.82
CA ALA A 13 22.68 0.61 63.81
C ALA A 13 21.78 1.68 64.46
N THR A 14 22.38 2.80 64.83
CA THR A 14 21.70 3.97 65.40
C THR A 14 20.72 4.54 64.40
N VAL A 15 19.45 4.62 64.81
CA VAL A 15 18.44 5.46 64.15
C VAL A 15 18.96 6.90 64.20
N MET A 16 19.38 7.45 63.06
CA MET A 16 19.74 8.87 62.95
C MET A 16 18.47 9.73 62.90
N ALA A 17 17.81 9.84 64.05
CA ALA A 17 16.89 10.93 64.32
C ALA A 17 17.72 12.22 64.49
N ALA A 18 17.87 13.00 63.42
CA ALA A 18 18.47 14.32 63.50
C ALA A 18 17.56 15.24 64.34
N ALA A 19 18.10 15.74 65.45
CA ALA A 19 17.31 16.37 66.50
C ALA A 19 16.67 17.72 66.10
N VAL A 20 15.39 17.88 66.46
CA VAL A 20 14.92 19.17 67.00
C VAL A 20 15.24 19.15 68.49
N MET A 21 16.14 20.01 68.95
CA MET A 21 16.47 20.13 70.37
C MET A 21 15.29 20.72 71.14
N PHE A 22 14.58 19.89 71.91
CA PHE A 22 13.82 20.36 73.06
C PHE A 22 14.76 20.51 74.26
N ALA A 23 14.83 21.72 74.81
CA ALA A 23 15.51 21.99 76.07
C ALA A 23 14.46 22.33 77.15
N ALA A 24 14.65 21.74 78.33
CA ALA A 24 13.90 21.95 79.58
C ALA A 24 12.44 21.45 79.61
N GLY A 25 12.13 20.78 80.72
CA GLY A 25 10.91 20.02 80.95
C GLY A 25 9.62 20.83 80.90
N GLY A 26 8.65 20.26 80.19
CA GLY A 26 7.26 20.63 80.15
C GLY A 26 6.43 19.38 79.84
N THR A 27 5.13 19.46 80.14
CA THR A 27 4.13 18.49 79.74
C THR A 27 4.16 18.22 78.22
N VAL A 28 3.76 17.02 77.80
CA VAL A 28 3.43 16.75 76.39
C VAL A 28 2.10 17.40 76.03
N ASP A 29 2.10 18.73 76.08
CA ASP A 29 1.04 19.55 75.51
C ASP A 29 1.07 19.37 73.99
N ALA A 30 -0.09 19.14 73.40
CA ALA A 30 -0.21 18.97 71.96
C ALA A 30 0.33 20.24 71.28
N LYS A 31 1.42 20.10 70.51
CA LYS A 31 2.05 21.21 69.79
C LYS A 31 0.95 21.86 68.94
N ALA A 32 0.63 23.12 69.24
CA ALA A 32 -0.44 23.83 68.55
C ALA A 32 -0.21 23.77 67.03
N ALA A 33 -1.27 23.49 66.28
CA ALA A 33 -1.20 23.52 64.82
C ALA A 33 -0.76 24.92 64.37
N ALA A 34 0.04 24.99 63.30
CA ALA A 34 0.53 26.26 62.79
C ALA A 34 -0.59 27.29 62.60
N SER A 35 -0.25 28.54 62.89
CA SER A 35 -1.12 29.70 62.69
C SER A 35 -1.50 29.95 61.22
N TYR A 36 -0.71 29.41 60.28
CA TYR A 36 -0.91 29.52 58.84
C TYR A 36 -1.49 28.26 58.20
N LYS A 37 -2.20 28.44 57.09
CA LYS A 37 -2.68 27.36 56.22
C LYS A 37 -1.83 27.25 54.95
N VAL A 38 -1.83 26.06 54.36
CA VAL A 38 -1.20 25.77 53.08
C VAL A 38 -2.21 25.03 52.23
N ASP A 39 -2.58 25.62 51.10
CA ASP A 39 -3.39 24.96 50.10
C ASP A 39 -2.45 24.07 49.28
N CYS A 40 -2.77 22.78 49.18
CA CYS A 40 -2.00 21.84 48.40
C CYS A 40 -2.90 20.87 47.64
N SER A 41 -2.43 20.46 46.46
CA SER A 41 -3.13 19.54 45.58
C SER A 41 -2.14 18.67 44.83
N THR A 42 -2.63 17.55 44.30
CA THR A 42 -1.90 16.66 43.39
C THR A 42 -2.78 16.36 42.17
N GLY A 43 -2.23 15.68 41.17
CA GLY A 43 -2.93 15.36 39.93
C GLY A 43 -2.56 13.99 39.39
N ASP A 44 -3.51 13.38 38.69
CA ASP A 44 -3.34 12.09 38.03
C ASP A 44 -2.38 12.18 36.83
N VAL A 45 -1.69 11.08 36.54
CA VAL A 45 -0.62 11.03 35.54
C VAL A 45 -0.63 9.69 34.79
N SER A 46 0.12 9.60 33.68
CA SER A 46 0.32 8.35 32.94
C SER A 46 1.73 8.25 32.36
N ALA A 47 2.31 7.05 32.34
CA ALA A 47 3.59 6.76 31.70
C ALA A 47 3.65 5.29 31.24
N TYR A 48 4.56 4.98 30.32
CA TYR A 48 4.76 3.61 29.85
C TYR A 48 5.66 2.79 30.79
N ILE A 49 5.55 1.46 30.73
CA ILE A 49 6.50 0.54 31.40
C ILE A 49 7.95 0.97 31.11
N GLY A 50 8.74 1.09 32.17
CA GLY A 50 10.15 1.48 32.14
C GLY A 50 10.40 2.99 32.23
N GLU A 51 9.39 3.83 32.00
CA GLU A 51 9.49 5.29 32.08
C GLU A 51 9.27 5.81 33.51
N THR A 52 9.88 6.95 33.82
CA THR A 52 9.65 7.70 35.06
C THR A 52 8.48 8.67 34.85
N VAL A 53 7.47 8.58 35.72
CA VAL A 53 6.36 9.55 35.81
C VAL A 53 6.59 10.53 36.96
N GLU A 54 6.19 11.78 36.75
CA GLU A 54 6.27 12.87 37.73
C GLU A 54 4.89 13.21 38.27
N ILE A 55 4.54 12.73 39.47
CA ILE A 55 3.28 13.10 40.16
C ILE A 55 3.46 14.51 40.72
N PRO A 56 2.73 15.54 40.23
CA PRO A 56 2.89 16.90 40.69
C PRO A 56 2.26 17.09 42.07
N VAL A 57 2.89 17.89 42.92
CA VAL A 57 2.33 18.42 44.16
C VAL A 57 2.48 19.93 44.12
N THR A 58 1.35 20.62 43.96
CA THR A 58 1.28 22.08 43.93
C THR A 58 1.01 22.58 45.34
N VAL A 59 1.69 23.66 45.73
CA VAL A 59 1.65 24.25 47.06
C VAL A 59 1.44 25.75 46.94
N LYS A 60 0.51 26.31 47.72
CA LYS A 60 0.25 27.76 47.78
C LYS A 60 -0.10 28.22 49.20
N THR A 61 0.48 29.32 49.64
CA THR A 61 0.24 29.92 50.96
C THR A 61 0.74 31.37 50.99
N GLU A 62 0.26 32.16 51.95
CA GLU A 62 0.85 33.46 52.28
C GLU A 62 2.14 33.32 53.12
N GLN A 63 2.31 32.18 53.81
CA GLN A 63 3.46 31.93 54.68
C GLN A 63 4.73 31.63 53.89
N LYS A 64 5.86 32.17 54.35
CA LYS A 64 7.18 31.77 53.88
C LYS A 64 7.57 30.42 54.49
N LEU A 65 7.40 29.35 53.72
CA LEU A 65 7.76 27.98 54.08
C LEU A 65 9.25 27.73 53.87
N ARG A 66 9.82 26.86 54.69
CA ARG A 66 11.19 26.37 54.62
C ARG A 66 11.29 24.88 54.29
N GLY A 67 10.22 24.11 54.46
CA GLY A 67 10.27 22.69 54.16
C GLY A 67 8.93 21.97 54.24
N PHE A 68 8.97 20.70 53.88
CA PHE A 68 7.85 19.77 53.99
C PHE A 68 8.35 18.33 54.18
N LEU A 69 7.47 17.47 54.70
CA LEU A 69 7.71 16.04 54.84
C LEU A 69 6.39 15.30 54.58
N GLY A 70 6.44 14.19 53.84
CA GLY A 70 5.31 13.30 53.59
C GLY A 70 5.73 11.83 53.53
N LYS A 71 4.75 10.93 53.63
CA LYS A 71 4.97 9.47 53.65
C LYS A 71 4.43 8.81 52.39
N LEU A 72 5.23 7.93 51.79
CA LEU A 72 4.85 7.16 50.59
C LEU A 72 4.99 5.65 50.81
N LYS A 73 5.94 5.20 51.62
CA LYS A 73 6.18 3.77 51.85
C LYS A 73 4.93 3.05 52.35
N GLY A 74 4.54 1.99 51.65
CA GLY A 74 3.30 1.25 51.92
C GLY A 74 2.00 1.97 51.55
N ASN A 75 2.06 3.10 50.83
CA ASN A 75 0.90 3.89 50.37
C ASN A 75 0.74 3.90 48.83
N TYR A 76 1.40 2.99 48.14
CA TYR A 76 1.26 2.71 46.70
C TYR A 76 1.64 1.25 46.44
N ASP A 77 1.29 0.70 45.27
CA ASP A 77 1.73 -0.66 44.90
C ASP A 77 3.21 -0.67 44.49
N GLU A 78 4.07 -1.03 45.44
CA GLU A 78 5.53 -1.21 45.26
C GLU A 78 5.89 -2.34 44.25
N THR A 79 4.92 -3.11 43.76
CA THR A 79 5.10 -4.08 42.67
C THR A 79 4.74 -3.53 41.29
N VAL A 80 4.11 -2.35 41.21
CA VAL A 80 3.77 -1.65 39.96
C VAL A 80 4.63 -0.41 39.76
N LEU A 81 4.93 0.32 40.83
CA LEU A 81 5.71 1.56 40.81
C LEU A 81 6.95 1.45 41.70
N GLU A 82 8.04 2.10 41.31
CA GLU A 82 9.26 2.27 42.13
C GLU A 82 9.47 3.77 42.41
N PHE A 83 9.52 4.18 43.68
CA PHE A 83 9.77 5.58 44.04
C PHE A 83 11.25 5.95 43.84
N GLU A 84 11.53 6.71 42.78
CA GLU A 84 12.88 7.15 42.40
C GLU A 84 13.31 8.46 43.09
N GLY A 85 12.36 9.24 43.63
CA GLY A 85 12.64 10.36 44.51
C GLY A 85 11.81 11.61 44.26
N LEU A 86 12.41 12.78 44.49
CA LEU A 86 11.72 14.08 44.41
C LEU A 86 12.40 15.02 43.42
N GLU A 87 11.61 15.67 42.58
CA GLU A 87 12.05 16.69 41.63
C GLU A 87 11.69 18.09 42.13
N LYS A 88 12.63 19.04 42.01
CA LYS A 88 12.60 20.34 42.70
C LYS A 88 12.15 21.51 41.81
N LYS A 89 11.27 21.26 40.84
CA LYS A 89 10.96 22.14 39.71
C LYS A 89 10.84 23.64 40.05
N ASP A 90 9.99 23.99 41.02
CA ASP A 90 9.81 25.38 41.49
C ASP A 90 10.38 25.64 42.91
N LEU A 91 11.19 24.71 43.44
CA LEU A 91 11.72 24.79 44.80
C LEU A 91 13.13 25.40 44.84
N PRO A 92 13.48 26.18 45.89
CA PRO A 92 14.84 26.70 46.06
C PRO A 92 15.92 25.61 45.96
N GLU A 93 16.94 25.82 45.13
CA GLU A 93 17.98 24.81 44.84
C GLU A 93 18.74 24.35 46.09
N LYS A 94 19.05 25.31 46.98
CA LYS A 94 19.82 25.14 48.22
C LYS A 94 18.95 24.51 49.32
N ALA A 95 18.79 23.20 49.22
CA ALA A 95 18.00 22.41 50.15
C ALA A 95 18.59 21.03 50.41
N MET A 96 18.29 20.51 51.60
CA MET A 96 18.45 19.10 51.93
C MET A 96 17.20 18.36 51.47
N VAL A 97 17.37 17.35 50.62
CA VAL A 97 16.33 16.40 50.23
C VAL A 97 16.66 15.05 50.85
N SER A 98 15.66 14.39 51.42
CA SER A 98 15.77 12.99 51.85
C SER A 98 14.66 12.19 51.21
N THR A 99 15.01 11.08 50.58
CA THR A 99 14.09 10.05 50.07
C THR A 99 14.22 8.74 50.86
N ALA A 100 14.90 8.79 52.01
CA ALA A 100 15.31 7.62 52.77
C ALA A 100 14.12 6.84 53.34
N GLY A 101 14.16 5.51 53.19
CA GLY A 101 13.13 4.62 53.71
C GLY A 101 11.77 4.73 53.02
N GLY A 102 11.73 5.23 51.77
CA GLY A 102 10.49 5.35 50.98
C GLY A 102 9.57 6.48 51.45
N ASN A 103 10.09 7.46 52.20
CA ASN A 103 9.39 8.70 52.53
C ASN A 103 10.16 9.87 51.91
N PHE A 104 9.55 11.04 51.82
CA PHE A 104 10.21 12.22 51.25
C PHE A 104 10.19 13.40 52.21
N SER A 105 11.28 14.16 52.21
CA SER A 105 11.34 15.48 52.83
C SER A 105 12.24 16.43 52.06
N TYR A 106 11.92 17.71 52.20
CA TYR A 106 12.65 18.83 51.63
C TYR A 106 12.79 19.91 52.72
N LEU A 107 13.98 20.46 52.90
CA LEU A 107 14.24 21.54 53.85
C LEU A 107 15.32 22.50 53.33
N THR A 108 15.04 23.80 53.29
CA THR A 108 15.98 24.82 52.82
C THR A 108 17.18 24.94 53.77
N SER A 109 18.40 24.94 53.19
CA SER A 109 19.64 24.85 53.97
C SER A 109 20.08 26.17 54.60
N ALA A 110 19.50 27.30 54.19
CA ALA A 110 19.65 28.61 54.81
C ALA A 110 18.30 29.18 55.27
N LYS A 111 18.30 29.92 56.39
CA LYS A 111 17.08 30.48 57.00
C LYS A 111 16.32 31.43 56.06
N ASP A 112 17.04 32.13 55.19
CA ASP A 112 16.48 33.16 54.31
C ASP A 112 15.97 32.61 52.96
N THR A 113 16.24 31.33 52.67
CA THR A 113 15.67 30.62 51.51
C THR A 113 14.31 30.05 51.91
N THR A 114 13.26 30.54 51.26
CA THR A 114 11.86 30.21 51.54
C THR A 114 11.05 30.14 50.24
N PHE A 115 9.88 29.52 50.29
CA PHE A 115 8.91 29.49 49.19
C PHE A 115 7.50 29.71 49.75
N SER A 116 6.59 30.23 48.93
CA SER A 116 5.17 30.45 49.27
C SER A 116 4.21 29.93 48.19
N GLU A 117 4.72 29.77 46.97
CA GLU A 117 4.08 29.08 45.86
C GLU A 117 5.13 28.23 45.16
N ALA A 118 4.86 26.94 44.93
CA ALA A 118 5.76 26.02 44.24
C ALA A 118 5.03 24.75 43.78
N THR A 119 5.42 24.21 42.61
CA THR A 119 5.14 22.82 42.23
C THR A 119 6.44 22.01 42.35
N PHE A 120 6.37 20.89 43.05
CA PHE A 120 7.40 19.84 43.04
C PHE A 120 6.79 18.55 42.50
N ALA A 121 7.62 17.56 42.17
CA ALA A 121 7.10 16.27 41.72
C ALA A 121 7.70 15.10 42.49
N LEU A 122 6.89 14.06 42.67
CA LEU A 122 7.32 12.76 43.17
C LEU A 122 7.54 11.84 41.97
N LYS A 123 8.76 11.34 41.83
CA LYS A 123 9.20 10.52 40.70
C LYS A 123 8.96 9.05 40.98
N PHE A 124 8.22 8.40 40.09
CA PHE A 124 7.95 6.97 40.14
C PHE A 124 8.28 6.33 38.80
N LYS A 125 9.04 5.24 38.80
CA LYS A 125 9.21 4.42 37.62
C LYS A 125 8.08 3.41 37.51
N VAL A 126 7.50 3.26 36.31
CA VAL A 126 6.51 2.21 36.04
C VAL A 126 7.23 0.90 35.79
N LEU A 127 6.97 -0.11 36.63
CA LEU A 127 7.64 -1.43 36.56
C LEU A 127 6.89 -2.44 35.69
N LYS A 128 5.56 -2.37 35.67
CA LYS A 128 4.67 -3.26 34.89
C LYS A 128 3.36 -2.53 34.55
N TYR A 129 2.61 -3.10 33.61
CA TYR A 129 1.25 -2.67 33.31
C TYR A 129 0.23 -3.33 34.27
N VAL A 130 -0.82 -2.59 34.57
CA VAL A 130 -2.08 -3.04 35.19
C VAL A 130 -3.26 -2.34 34.50
N ASP A 131 -4.42 -3.00 34.48
CA ASP A 131 -5.60 -2.49 33.76
C ASP A 131 -6.27 -1.29 34.48
N ASP A 132 -6.29 -1.30 35.82
CA ASP A 132 -6.82 -0.21 36.65
C ASP A 132 -5.73 0.81 37.06
N PRO A 133 -6.01 2.13 37.11
CA PRO A 133 -5.05 3.14 37.60
C PRO A 133 -4.57 2.88 39.03
N VAL A 134 -3.25 2.98 39.24
CA VAL A 134 -2.62 2.72 40.56
C VAL A 134 -2.80 3.93 41.48
N GLU A 135 -3.39 3.72 42.66
CA GLU A 135 -3.45 4.76 43.69
C GLU A 135 -2.06 5.01 44.31
N VAL A 136 -1.67 6.29 44.40
CA VAL A 136 -0.52 6.78 45.16
C VAL A 136 -1.02 7.76 46.22
N ALA A 137 -1.10 7.30 47.47
CA ALA A 137 -1.53 8.12 48.59
C ALA A 137 -0.35 8.80 49.29
N ILE A 138 -0.27 10.11 49.15
CA ILE A 138 0.69 10.98 49.82
C ILE A 138 0.18 11.24 51.24
N LYS A 139 0.61 10.41 52.20
CA LYS A 139 0.06 10.43 53.57
C LYS A 139 0.82 11.36 54.51
N GLY A 140 0.06 12.09 55.32
CA GLY A 140 0.59 12.93 56.41
C GLY A 140 1.57 14.00 55.93
N LEU A 141 1.31 14.60 54.76
CA LEU A 141 2.09 15.70 54.22
C LEU A 141 1.89 16.95 55.09
N TYR A 142 2.96 17.47 55.68
CA TYR A 142 2.92 18.74 56.41
C TYR A 142 4.03 19.67 55.95
N PHE A 143 3.78 20.97 56.13
CA PHE A 143 4.68 22.06 55.76
C PHE A 143 5.20 22.77 57.01
N THR A 144 6.38 23.38 56.92
CA THR A 144 6.99 24.12 58.03
C THR A 144 7.73 25.37 57.54
N ASP A 145 7.62 26.45 58.31
CA ASP A 145 8.41 27.69 58.22
C ASP A 145 9.76 27.58 58.99
N GLY A 146 10.00 26.45 59.67
CA GLY A 146 11.14 26.20 60.54
C GLY A 146 10.88 26.41 62.03
N ASN A 147 9.70 26.88 62.44
CA ASN A 147 9.30 27.03 63.85
C ASN A 147 8.03 26.19 64.14
N GLU A 148 6.97 26.48 63.39
CA GLU A 148 5.68 25.80 63.44
C GLU A 148 5.58 24.73 62.34
N SER A 149 4.52 23.93 62.36
CA SER A 149 4.22 22.99 61.29
C SER A 149 2.71 22.88 61.12
N THR A 150 2.24 22.78 59.88
CA THR A 150 0.82 22.64 59.59
C THR A 150 0.27 21.34 60.20
N ALA A 151 -1.05 21.27 60.34
CA ALA A 151 -1.70 19.97 60.43
C ALA A 151 -1.34 19.13 59.18
N PRO A 152 -1.16 17.80 59.29
CA PRO A 152 -0.91 16.97 58.13
C PRO A 152 -2.13 16.89 57.22
N VAL A 153 -1.89 16.87 55.92
CA VAL A 153 -2.89 16.66 54.85
C VAL A 153 -2.56 15.35 54.14
N ASP A 154 -3.59 14.62 53.73
CA ASP A 154 -3.47 13.47 52.83
C ASP A 154 -3.86 13.92 51.42
N LEU A 155 -3.06 13.56 50.41
CA LEU A 155 -3.40 13.72 49.00
C LEU A 155 -3.39 12.36 48.31
N THR A 156 -4.16 12.19 47.25
CA THR A 156 -4.20 10.97 46.44
C THR A 156 -4.10 11.34 44.96
N ALA A 157 -3.21 10.66 44.23
CA ALA A 157 -3.07 10.72 42.79
C ALA A 157 -3.18 9.31 42.21
N HIS A 158 -3.60 9.19 40.95
CA HIS A 158 -3.65 7.93 40.21
C HIS A 158 -2.61 7.92 39.09
N VAL A 159 -1.89 6.79 38.96
CA VAL A 159 -0.96 6.54 37.85
C VAL A 159 -1.59 5.54 36.90
N THR A 160 -1.94 5.99 35.70
CA THR A 160 -2.38 5.11 34.61
C THR A 160 -1.13 4.53 33.93
N THR A 161 -0.86 3.25 34.15
CA THR A 161 0.27 2.55 33.50
C THR A 161 -0.08 2.22 32.05
N ARG A 162 0.85 2.43 31.12
CA ARG A 162 0.68 2.11 29.70
C ARG A 162 1.68 1.08 29.20
N ASP A 163 1.33 0.36 28.14
CA ASP A 163 2.20 -0.61 27.50
C ASP A 163 2.22 -0.38 25.98
N LYS A 164 3.40 -0.03 25.43
CA LYS A 164 3.58 0.23 24.00
C LYS A 164 3.32 -1.03 23.16
N ALA A 165 3.50 -2.22 23.73
CA ALA A 165 3.17 -3.47 23.05
C ALA A 165 1.65 -3.63 22.89
N ARG A 166 0.87 -3.35 23.95
CA ARG A 166 -0.61 -3.41 23.93
C ARG A 166 -1.27 -2.29 23.13
N GLU A 167 -0.61 -1.15 22.97
CA GLU A 167 -1.10 -0.04 22.14
C GLU A 167 -0.72 -0.17 20.66
N PHE A 168 0.11 -1.15 20.28
CA PHE A 168 0.59 -1.29 18.90
C PHE A 168 -0.51 -1.74 17.93
N THR A 169 -0.63 -1.03 16.81
CA THR A 169 -1.41 -1.45 15.63
C THR A 169 -0.57 -1.21 14.38
N GLY A 170 -0.37 -2.25 13.57
CA GLY A 170 0.51 -2.22 12.41
C GLY A 170 1.05 -3.60 12.04
N LEU A 171 2.05 -3.66 11.16
CA LEU A 171 2.72 -4.92 10.82
C LEU A 171 3.89 -5.18 11.76
N GLN A 172 3.99 -6.41 12.25
CA GLN A 172 5.04 -6.86 13.17
C GLN A 172 5.62 -8.18 12.71
N GLU A 173 6.94 -8.23 12.54
CA GLU A 173 7.68 -9.46 12.28
C GLU A 173 7.76 -10.35 13.53
N ARG A 174 7.54 -11.65 13.32
CA ARG A 174 7.59 -12.74 14.29
C ARG A 174 8.36 -13.91 13.67
N GLU A 175 8.64 -14.95 14.45
CA GLU A 175 9.56 -16.04 14.09
C GLU A 175 9.27 -16.71 12.72
N ASP A 176 8.00 -16.77 12.29
CA ASP A 176 7.57 -17.42 11.05
C ASP A 176 6.95 -16.46 10.01
N GLY A 177 7.08 -15.13 10.18
CA GLY A 177 6.62 -14.13 9.20
C GLY A 177 6.09 -12.83 9.81
N ILE A 178 5.51 -11.99 8.97
CA ILE A 178 4.96 -10.69 9.35
C ILE A 178 3.45 -10.81 9.59
N TYR A 179 2.97 -10.26 10.71
CA TYR A 179 1.58 -10.31 11.13
C TYR A 179 0.98 -8.92 11.26
N TYR A 180 -0.30 -8.78 10.92
CA TYR A 180 -1.10 -7.62 11.30
C TYR A 180 -1.51 -7.76 12.77
N VAL A 181 -1.05 -6.79 13.55
CA VAL A 181 -1.30 -6.68 14.98
C VAL A 181 -2.22 -5.49 15.20
N LYS A 182 -3.17 -5.63 16.12
CA LYS A 182 -4.11 -4.60 16.52
C LYS A 182 -4.30 -4.69 18.03
N GLU A 183 -4.14 -3.57 18.72
CA GLU A 183 -4.19 -3.52 20.19
C GLU A 183 -3.24 -4.56 20.83
N GLY A 184 -2.05 -4.74 20.22
CA GLY A 184 -0.99 -5.65 20.65
C GLY A 184 -1.16 -7.13 20.30
N GLU A 185 -2.37 -7.55 19.93
CA GLU A 185 -2.68 -8.94 19.56
C GLU A 185 -2.77 -9.15 18.05
N VAL A 186 -2.53 -10.38 17.57
CA VAL A 186 -2.67 -10.69 16.13
C VAL A 186 -4.15 -10.74 15.76
N ASP A 187 -4.59 -9.81 14.90
CA ASP A 187 -5.95 -9.81 14.40
C ASP A 187 -6.08 -10.76 13.20
N THR A 188 -6.33 -12.02 13.52
CA THR A 188 -6.57 -13.09 12.53
C THR A 188 -7.83 -12.90 11.69
N THR A 189 -8.67 -11.89 11.98
CA THR A 189 -9.84 -11.56 11.15
C THR A 189 -9.49 -10.60 10.00
N TYR A 190 -8.35 -9.91 10.08
CA TYR A 190 -7.93 -8.97 9.04
C TYR A 190 -7.55 -9.67 7.73
N ASN A 191 -8.20 -9.23 6.66
CA ASN A 191 -7.93 -9.64 5.28
C ASN A 191 -8.02 -8.38 4.41
N GLY A 192 -6.95 -8.04 3.69
CA GLY A 192 -6.88 -6.79 2.92
C GLY A 192 -5.45 -6.31 2.69
N LEU A 193 -5.34 -5.13 2.07
CA LEU A 193 -4.07 -4.43 1.90
C LEU A 193 -3.84 -3.48 3.10
N TYR A 194 -2.69 -3.61 3.75
CA TYR A 194 -2.28 -2.72 4.83
C TYR A 194 -1.03 -1.93 4.44
N ASN A 195 -1.05 -0.61 4.65
CA ASN A 195 0.11 0.27 4.46
C ASN A 195 0.87 0.44 5.77
N ASP A 196 2.03 -0.20 5.88
CA ASP A 196 2.91 -0.07 7.03
C ASP A 196 4.09 0.88 6.74
N ALA A 197 4.49 1.67 7.74
CA ALA A 197 5.57 2.64 7.60
C ALA A 197 6.96 2.01 7.37
N VAL A 198 7.16 0.74 7.74
CA VAL A 198 8.41 -0.01 7.55
C VAL A 198 8.30 -0.96 6.37
N TYR A 199 7.20 -1.72 6.29
CA TYR A 199 7.05 -2.79 5.30
C TYR A 199 6.37 -2.36 3.99
N GLY A 200 5.80 -1.15 3.93
CA GLY A 200 5.01 -0.64 2.80
C GLY A 200 3.63 -1.28 2.71
N TRP A 201 3.02 -1.21 1.52
CA TRP A 201 1.75 -1.88 1.24
C TRP A 201 1.93 -3.40 1.12
N ARG A 202 1.30 -4.15 2.02
CA ARG A 202 1.32 -5.61 2.06
C ARG A 202 -0.06 -6.21 1.98
N TYR A 203 -0.17 -7.34 1.30
CA TYR A 203 -1.37 -8.16 1.33
C TYR A 203 -1.36 -9.06 2.57
N VAL A 204 -2.38 -8.91 3.40
CA VAL A 204 -2.58 -9.66 4.63
C VAL A 204 -3.81 -10.54 4.48
N LYS A 205 -3.67 -11.80 4.89
CA LYS A 205 -4.71 -12.83 4.84
C LYS A 205 -4.75 -13.55 6.18
N ALA A 206 -5.93 -13.60 6.80
CA ALA A 206 -6.14 -14.11 8.15
C ALA A 206 -5.11 -13.58 9.18
N GLY A 207 -4.81 -12.28 9.13
CA GLY A 207 -3.85 -11.61 10.02
C GLY A 207 -2.36 -11.84 9.74
N LYS A 208 -1.98 -12.62 8.72
CA LYS A 208 -0.58 -12.83 8.31
C LYS A 208 -0.32 -12.28 6.90
N VAL A 209 0.84 -11.70 6.65
CA VAL A 209 1.27 -11.32 5.29
C VAL A 209 1.44 -12.57 4.43
N ASP A 210 0.71 -12.65 3.32
CA ASP A 210 0.73 -13.79 2.39
C ASP A 210 1.85 -13.56 1.35
N ALA A 211 3.10 -13.84 1.77
CA ALA A 211 4.31 -13.57 0.99
C ALA A 211 4.44 -14.39 -0.31
N GLU A 212 3.66 -15.48 -0.46
CA GLU A 212 3.64 -16.30 -1.68
C GLU A 212 2.59 -15.79 -2.68
N TYR A 213 1.74 -14.84 -2.31
CA TYR A 213 0.68 -14.34 -3.17
C TYR A 213 1.23 -13.38 -4.24
N THR A 214 1.02 -13.76 -5.50
CA THR A 214 1.25 -12.94 -6.68
C THR A 214 0.00 -13.00 -7.57
N GLY A 215 -0.50 -11.83 -7.99
CA GLY A 215 -1.73 -11.71 -8.79
C GLY A 215 -2.56 -10.47 -8.43
N LEU A 216 -3.70 -10.29 -9.11
CA LEU A 216 -4.63 -9.20 -8.83
C LEU A 216 -5.50 -9.48 -7.60
N TYR A 217 -5.40 -8.62 -6.60
CA TYR A 217 -6.24 -8.62 -5.40
C TYR A 217 -7.21 -7.43 -5.39
N ASN A 218 -8.47 -7.66 -5.04
CA ASN A 218 -9.47 -6.60 -4.88
C ASN A 218 -9.63 -6.24 -3.40
N ASP A 219 -9.05 -5.12 -2.99
CA ASP A 219 -9.23 -4.59 -1.65
C ASP A 219 -10.55 -3.83 -1.53
N SER A 220 -11.29 -4.07 -0.43
CA SER A 220 -12.60 -3.46 -0.20
C SER A 220 -12.60 -1.92 -0.05
N VAL A 221 -11.43 -1.32 0.22
CA VAL A 221 -11.22 0.13 0.39
C VAL A 221 -10.41 0.70 -0.76
N CYS A 222 -9.34 0.03 -1.18
CA CYS A 222 -8.38 0.52 -2.17
C CYS A 222 -8.60 0.01 -3.60
N GLY A 223 -9.53 -0.93 -3.82
CA GLY A 223 -9.83 -1.51 -5.13
C GLY A 223 -8.78 -2.52 -5.59
N TRP A 224 -8.69 -2.72 -6.91
CA TRP A 224 -7.80 -3.71 -7.51
C TRP A 224 -6.34 -3.26 -7.55
N TRP A 225 -5.45 -4.09 -6.99
CA TRP A 225 -4.00 -3.92 -7.06
C TRP A 225 -3.30 -5.22 -7.42
N TYR A 226 -2.26 -5.12 -8.24
CA TYR A 226 -1.37 -6.21 -8.54
C TYR A 226 -0.38 -6.39 -7.39
N ILE A 227 -0.41 -7.59 -6.80
CA ILE A 227 0.45 -8.00 -5.71
C ILE A 227 1.54 -8.91 -6.28
N LYS A 228 2.74 -8.78 -5.75
CA LYS A 228 3.89 -9.62 -6.06
C LYS A 228 4.65 -9.91 -4.78
N ASP A 229 4.90 -11.18 -4.51
CA ASP A 229 5.59 -11.65 -3.31
C ASP A 229 4.99 -11.02 -2.00
N GLY A 230 3.65 -10.93 -1.95
CA GLY A 230 2.88 -10.33 -0.86
C GLY A 230 2.95 -8.80 -0.71
N ALA A 231 3.59 -8.07 -1.63
CA ALA A 231 3.65 -6.60 -1.68
C ALA A 231 2.88 -6.02 -2.87
N VAL A 232 2.33 -4.82 -2.76
CA VAL A 232 1.80 -4.10 -3.93
C VAL A 232 2.96 -3.69 -4.85
N ASP A 233 2.91 -4.12 -6.11
CA ASP A 233 3.90 -3.76 -7.14
C ASP A 233 3.38 -2.54 -7.94
N PHE A 234 3.72 -1.35 -7.45
CA PHE A 234 3.33 -0.07 -8.07
C PHE A 234 3.97 0.20 -9.43
N ASP A 235 4.98 -0.58 -9.84
CA ASP A 235 5.64 -0.44 -11.14
C ASP A 235 5.09 -1.45 -12.16
N TYR A 236 4.28 -2.43 -11.73
CA TYR A 236 3.71 -3.45 -12.62
C TYR A 236 2.84 -2.83 -13.72
N THR A 237 3.18 -3.16 -14.96
CA THR A 237 2.41 -2.83 -16.15
C THR A 237 2.37 -4.04 -17.08
N GLY A 238 1.18 -4.55 -17.39
CA GLY A 238 1.04 -5.83 -18.10
C GLY A 238 -0.38 -6.42 -18.00
N LEU A 239 -0.53 -7.68 -18.42
CA LEU A 239 -1.77 -8.44 -18.31
C LEU A 239 -1.72 -9.34 -17.08
N ALA A 240 -2.70 -9.22 -16.19
CA ALA A 240 -2.82 -10.02 -14.98
C ALA A 240 -4.20 -10.69 -14.87
N GLU A 241 -4.21 -11.93 -14.38
CA GLU A 241 -5.44 -12.72 -14.21
C GLU A 241 -6.07 -12.52 -12.83
N CYS A 242 -7.40 -12.52 -12.78
CA CYS A 242 -8.20 -12.73 -11.58
C CYS A 242 -9.44 -13.60 -11.89
N GLU A 243 -10.30 -13.81 -10.90
CA GLU A 243 -11.54 -14.61 -11.06
C GLU A 243 -12.54 -14.03 -12.09
N TYR A 244 -12.35 -12.78 -12.53
CA TYR A 244 -13.12 -12.10 -13.58
C TYR A 244 -12.38 -12.04 -14.94
N GLY A 245 -11.35 -12.87 -15.13
CA GLY A 245 -10.54 -12.95 -16.35
C GLY A 245 -9.27 -12.09 -16.31
N TRP A 246 -8.76 -11.76 -17.48
CA TRP A 246 -7.48 -11.08 -17.66
C TRP A 246 -7.65 -9.57 -17.86
N TRP A 247 -6.92 -8.78 -17.08
CA TRP A 247 -7.01 -7.32 -17.06
C TRP A 247 -5.68 -6.66 -17.37
N TYR A 248 -5.74 -5.54 -18.09
CA TYR A 248 -4.59 -4.67 -18.30
C TYR A 248 -4.38 -3.77 -17.08
N VAL A 249 -3.17 -3.83 -16.54
CA VAL A 249 -2.74 -3.14 -15.33
C VAL A 249 -1.67 -2.12 -15.72
N VAL A 250 -1.74 -0.93 -15.14
CA VAL A 250 -0.75 0.14 -15.30
C VAL A 250 -0.48 0.75 -13.93
N GLY A 251 0.79 0.83 -13.54
CA GLY A 251 1.18 1.38 -12.24
C GLY A 251 0.61 0.58 -11.05
N GLY A 252 0.49 -0.75 -11.22
CA GLY A 252 -0.04 -1.65 -10.20
C GLY A 252 -1.57 -1.72 -10.08
N THR A 253 -2.36 -0.92 -10.82
CA THR A 253 -3.85 -0.98 -10.78
C THR A 253 -4.48 -1.12 -12.18
N ILE A 254 -5.74 -1.56 -12.25
CA ILE A 254 -6.43 -1.85 -13.52
C ILE A 254 -6.74 -0.55 -14.29
N ASP A 255 -6.35 -0.49 -15.56
CA ASP A 255 -6.76 0.58 -16.48
C ASP A 255 -8.05 0.21 -17.23
N TYR A 256 -9.19 0.49 -16.59
CA TYR A 256 -10.52 0.32 -17.18
C TYR A 256 -10.78 1.18 -18.44
N GLY A 257 -9.94 2.18 -18.72
CA GLY A 257 -10.03 3.03 -19.91
C GLY A 257 -9.28 2.48 -21.12
N TYR A 258 -8.48 1.42 -20.94
CA TYR A 258 -7.64 0.91 -22.01
C TYR A 258 -8.42 0.07 -23.03
N THR A 259 -8.31 0.43 -24.30
CA THR A 259 -8.68 -0.41 -25.44
C THR A 259 -7.55 -0.36 -26.47
N GLY A 260 -7.01 -1.53 -26.84
CA GLY A 260 -5.77 -1.63 -27.61
C GLY A 260 -5.18 -3.04 -27.67
N LEU A 261 -4.03 -3.16 -28.32
CA LEU A 261 -3.26 -4.41 -28.36
C LEU A 261 -2.18 -4.41 -27.28
N VAL A 262 -2.17 -5.44 -26.44
CA VAL A 262 -1.16 -5.65 -25.40
C VAL A 262 -0.35 -6.91 -25.70
N TYR A 263 0.97 -6.83 -25.57
CA TYR A 263 1.87 -7.96 -25.69
C TYR A 263 2.20 -8.53 -24.31
N ASP A 264 1.97 -9.82 -24.12
CA ASP A 264 2.52 -10.62 -23.03
C ASP A 264 3.66 -11.53 -23.55
N SER A 265 4.73 -11.68 -22.77
CA SER A 265 5.92 -12.44 -23.18
C SER A 265 5.72 -13.96 -23.24
N ASN A 266 4.70 -14.49 -22.56
CA ASN A 266 4.36 -15.91 -22.52
C ASN A 266 3.23 -16.25 -23.49
N TYR A 267 2.29 -15.33 -23.69
CA TYR A 267 1.04 -15.56 -24.44
C TYR A 267 0.90 -14.77 -25.75
N GLY A 268 1.83 -13.88 -26.09
CA GLY A 268 1.78 -13.08 -27.31
C GLY A 268 0.84 -11.89 -27.23
N TRP A 269 0.27 -11.48 -28.37
CA TRP A 269 -0.58 -10.29 -28.46
C TRP A 269 -2.06 -10.58 -28.21
N TRP A 270 -2.69 -9.72 -27.42
CA TRP A 270 -4.11 -9.79 -27.05
C TRP A 270 -4.81 -8.45 -27.27
N TYR A 271 -6.07 -8.52 -27.73
CA TYR A 271 -6.96 -7.38 -27.80
C TYR A 271 -7.67 -7.18 -26.45
N VAL A 272 -7.42 -6.01 -25.87
CA VAL A 272 -8.04 -5.55 -24.62
C VAL A 272 -9.08 -4.49 -24.95
N GLU A 273 -10.21 -4.55 -24.26
CA GLU A 273 -11.33 -3.63 -24.41
C GLU A 273 -11.88 -3.25 -23.03
N ASN A 274 -11.92 -1.96 -22.72
CA ASN A 274 -12.28 -1.42 -21.39
C ASN A 274 -11.48 -2.07 -20.23
N GLY A 275 -10.19 -2.31 -20.46
CA GLY A 275 -9.26 -2.92 -19.51
C GLY A 275 -9.28 -4.44 -19.44
N ASN A 276 -10.19 -5.16 -20.11
CA ASN A 276 -10.30 -6.63 -20.04
C ASN A 276 -9.98 -7.29 -21.40
N ILE A 277 -9.37 -8.48 -21.42
CA ILE A 277 -9.15 -9.22 -22.69
C ILE A 277 -10.50 -9.64 -23.29
N ASN A 278 -10.82 -9.14 -24.48
CA ASN A 278 -12.03 -9.56 -25.20
C ASN A 278 -11.73 -10.81 -26.06
N PHE A 279 -11.79 -11.98 -25.42
CA PHE A 279 -11.68 -13.30 -26.07
C PHE A 279 -12.72 -13.56 -27.18
N GLY A 280 -13.81 -12.78 -27.25
CA GLY A 280 -14.83 -12.88 -28.29
C GLY A 280 -14.52 -12.07 -29.54
N TYR A 281 -13.52 -11.18 -29.51
CA TYR A 281 -13.22 -10.29 -30.64
C TYR A 281 -12.55 -11.06 -31.78
N THR A 282 -13.14 -11.02 -32.97
CA THR A 282 -12.55 -11.50 -34.21
C THR A 282 -12.80 -10.48 -35.31
N GLY A 283 -11.75 -9.99 -35.95
CA GLY A 283 -11.84 -8.93 -36.95
C GLY A 283 -10.59 -8.05 -37.03
N LEU A 284 -10.70 -6.96 -37.79
CA LEU A 284 -9.64 -5.99 -38.00
C LEU A 284 -9.66 -4.89 -36.94
N TYR A 285 -8.61 -4.80 -36.14
CA TYR A 285 -8.38 -3.70 -35.20
C TYR A 285 -7.29 -2.76 -35.71
N ASN A 286 -7.47 -1.45 -35.54
CA ASN A 286 -6.45 -0.43 -35.87
C ASN A 286 -5.81 0.10 -34.59
N ASP A 287 -4.65 -0.44 -34.24
CA ASP A 287 -3.88 0.07 -33.12
C ASP A 287 -3.15 1.37 -33.49
N LYS A 288 -3.20 2.35 -32.58
CA LYS A 288 -2.64 3.70 -32.81
C LYS A 288 -1.13 3.70 -33.02
N ASN A 289 -0.42 2.67 -32.55
CA ASN A 289 1.04 2.58 -32.57
C ASN A 289 1.56 1.61 -33.64
N CYS A 290 0.82 0.52 -33.92
CA CYS A 290 1.26 -0.52 -34.85
C CYS A 290 0.30 -0.80 -36.03
N GLY A 291 -0.75 -0.01 -36.22
CA GLY A 291 -1.62 -0.05 -37.40
C GLY A 291 -2.64 -1.18 -37.38
N TRP A 292 -3.01 -1.65 -38.57
CA TRP A 292 -4.09 -2.63 -38.74
C TRP A 292 -3.64 -4.08 -38.55
N TRP A 293 -4.33 -4.78 -37.65
CA TRP A 293 -4.11 -6.19 -37.34
C TRP A 293 -5.43 -6.97 -37.37
N TYR A 294 -5.37 -8.19 -37.91
CA TYR A 294 -6.43 -9.18 -37.76
C TYR A 294 -6.23 -9.94 -36.44
N VAL A 295 -7.23 -9.81 -35.58
CA VAL A 295 -7.34 -10.50 -34.30
C VAL A 295 -8.34 -11.64 -34.46
N GLU A 296 -8.06 -12.79 -33.87
CA GLU A 296 -8.90 -13.98 -33.89
C GLU A 296 -9.08 -14.51 -32.46
N ASN A 297 -10.33 -14.60 -31.99
CA ASN A 297 -10.68 -14.97 -30.61
C ASN A 297 -9.87 -14.21 -29.54
N GLY A 298 -9.71 -12.89 -29.75
CA GLY A 298 -8.98 -11.99 -28.86
C GLY A 298 -7.46 -11.98 -29.00
N THR A 299 -6.83 -12.81 -29.85
CA THR A 299 -5.37 -12.87 -30.02
C THR A 299 -4.89 -12.68 -31.47
N ILE A 300 -3.62 -12.28 -31.66
CA ILE A 300 -2.98 -12.21 -32.98
C ILE A 300 -2.02 -13.39 -33.13
N THR A 301 -2.38 -14.32 -34.02
CA THR A 301 -1.62 -15.56 -34.28
C THR A 301 -0.52 -15.40 -35.33
N PHE A 302 -0.48 -14.28 -36.05
CA PHE A 302 0.36 -14.02 -37.24
C PHE A 302 0.17 -15.01 -38.41
N ALA A 303 -0.78 -15.94 -38.30
CA ALA A 303 -1.01 -16.99 -39.29
C ALA A 303 -2.09 -16.65 -40.33
N PHE A 304 -2.95 -15.65 -40.04
CA PHE A 304 -4.07 -15.33 -40.93
C PHE A 304 -3.56 -14.64 -42.21
N THR A 305 -3.94 -15.18 -43.36
CA THR A 305 -3.76 -14.54 -44.67
C THR A 305 -5.02 -14.81 -45.49
N GLY A 306 -5.67 -13.76 -45.99
CA GLY A 306 -6.99 -13.85 -46.60
C GLY A 306 -7.69 -12.50 -46.73
N LEU A 307 -8.99 -12.53 -47.02
CA LEU A 307 -9.83 -11.34 -47.18
C LEU A 307 -10.73 -11.12 -45.96
N THR A 308 -10.67 -9.93 -45.36
CA THR A 308 -11.50 -9.54 -44.21
C THR A 308 -12.17 -8.20 -44.44
N ALA A 309 -13.43 -8.08 -44.01
CA ALA A 309 -14.19 -6.84 -44.04
C ALA A 309 -14.12 -6.07 -42.72
N ASN A 310 -14.20 -4.75 -42.81
CA ASN A 310 -14.52 -3.84 -41.71
C ASN A 310 -15.44 -2.70 -42.21
N GLU A 311 -15.69 -1.69 -41.38
CA GLU A 311 -16.55 -0.55 -41.73
C GLU A 311 -16.02 0.32 -42.89
N TYR A 312 -14.74 0.18 -43.25
CA TYR A 312 -14.10 0.91 -44.36
C TYR A 312 -14.05 0.12 -45.68
N GLY A 313 -14.42 -1.17 -45.67
CA GLY A 313 -14.44 -2.00 -46.87
C GLY A 313 -13.83 -3.38 -46.66
N TRP A 314 -13.35 -4.00 -47.74
CA TRP A 314 -12.72 -5.31 -47.74
C TRP A 314 -11.22 -5.19 -48.00
N TRP A 315 -10.43 -5.94 -47.22
CA TRP A 315 -8.99 -5.84 -47.17
C TRP A 315 -8.33 -7.21 -47.31
N TYR A 316 -7.25 -7.27 -48.08
CA TYR A 316 -6.29 -8.37 -48.05
C TYR A 316 -5.35 -8.19 -46.87
N VAL A 317 -5.38 -9.18 -45.99
CA VAL A 317 -4.54 -9.31 -44.81
C VAL A 317 -3.47 -10.35 -45.10
N GLU A 318 -2.24 -10.08 -44.70
CA GLU A 318 -1.09 -10.98 -44.87
C GLU A 318 -0.33 -11.09 -43.54
N ASN A 319 -0.12 -12.31 -43.05
CA ASN A 319 0.46 -12.59 -41.72
C ASN A 319 -0.21 -11.77 -40.59
N SER A 320 -1.53 -11.73 -40.61
CA SER A 320 -2.41 -10.97 -39.70
C SER A 320 -2.28 -9.43 -39.75
N THR A 321 -1.64 -8.81 -40.76
CA THR A 321 -1.60 -7.34 -40.89
C THR A 321 -2.03 -6.84 -42.28
N ILE A 322 -2.54 -5.61 -42.35
CA ILE A 322 -2.79 -4.91 -43.63
C ILE A 322 -1.57 -4.04 -43.95
N THR A 323 -0.82 -4.44 -44.97
CA THR A 323 0.44 -3.78 -45.37
C THR A 323 0.26 -2.55 -46.26
N PHE A 324 -0.94 -2.33 -46.80
CA PHE A 324 -1.29 -1.28 -47.77
C PHE A 324 -0.45 -1.23 -49.06
N VAL A 325 0.37 -2.25 -49.34
CA VAL A 325 1.22 -2.32 -50.55
C VAL A 325 0.80 -3.40 -51.54
N ARG A 326 -0.17 -4.26 -51.20
CA ARG A 326 -0.58 -5.34 -52.10
C ARG A 326 -1.50 -4.81 -53.20
N THR A 327 -1.03 -4.89 -54.44
CA THR A 327 -1.85 -4.64 -55.64
C THR A 327 -1.77 -5.86 -56.56
N GLY A 328 -2.89 -6.28 -57.14
CA GLY A 328 -2.99 -7.47 -58.01
C GLY A 328 -4.07 -8.47 -57.57
N LEU A 329 -4.05 -9.65 -58.18
CA LEU A 329 -4.98 -10.75 -57.83
C LEU A 329 -4.56 -11.44 -56.53
N VAL A 330 -5.52 -11.60 -55.62
CA VAL A 330 -5.40 -12.39 -54.38
C VAL A 330 -6.49 -13.46 -54.33
N TYR A 331 -6.19 -14.58 -53.67
CA TYR A 331 -7.12 -15.69 -53.49
C TYR A 331 -7.47 -15.83 -52.01
N ASP A 332 -8.76 -16.00 -51.73
CA ASP A 332 -9.29 -16.46 -50.45
C ASP A 332 -10.09 -17.75 -50.66
N SER A 333 -9.98 -18.70 -49.75
CA SER A 333 -10.65 -20.00 -49.87
C SER A 333 -12.18 -19.92 -49.71
N ASN A 334 -12.70 -18.88 -49.07
CA ASN A 334 -14.13 -18.65 -48.86
C ASN A 334 -14.72 -17.71 -49.93
N TYR A 335 -13.95 -16.72 -50.38
CA TYR A 335 -14.43 -15.66 -51.27
C TYR A 335 -13.93 -15.76 -52.72
N GLY A 336 -12.97 -16.65 -53.02
CA GLY A 336 -12.41 -16.83 -54.35
C GLY A 336 -11.36 -15.77 -54.71
N TRP A 337 -11.24 -15.47 -56.00
CA TRP A 337 -10.21 -14.57 -56.53
C TRP A 337 -10.71 -13.14 -56.71
N TRP A 338 -10.00 -12.19 -56.11
CA TRP A 338 -10.31 -10.76 -56.16
C TRP A 338 -9.09 -9.92 -56.54
N TYR A 339 -9.34 -8.79 -57.19
CA TYR A 339 -8.34 -7.76 -57.47
C TYR A 339 -8.32 -6.74 -56.33
N VAL A 340 -7.13 -6.52 -55.77
CA VAL A 340 -6.88 -5.52 -54.73
C VAL A 340 -5.94 -4.43 -55.23
N GLU A 341 -6.09 -3.22 -54.70
CA GLU A 341 -5.17 -2.09 -54.84
C GLU A 341 -4.87 -1.51 -53.45
N ASN A 342 -3.59 -1.35 -53.12
CA ASN A 342 -3.15 -0.90 -51.78
C ASN A 342 -3.80 -1.73 -50.64
N SER A 343 -3.87 -3.04 -50.85
CA SER A 343 -4.53 -4.05 -50.02
C SER A 343 -6.06 -3.95 -49.91
N ALA A 344 -6.76 -2.98 -50.49
CA ALA A 344 -8.22 -2.91 -50.52
C ALA A 344 -8.80 -3.60 -51.76
N ILE A 345 -9.94 -4.32 -51.67
CA ILE A 345 -10.64 -4.83 -52.86
C ILE A 345 -11.16 -3.66 -53.70
N ASN A 346 -10.75 -3.58 -54.96
CA ASN A 346 -11.33 -2.62 -55.90
C ASN A 346 -12.54 -3.24 -56.62
N PHE A 347 -13.72 -3.11 -56.01
CA PHE A 347 -15.01 -3.51 -56.59
C PHE A 347 -15.37 -2.79 -57.90
N GLY A 348 -14.71 -1.68 -58.22
CA GLY A 348 -14.88 -0.96 -59.49
C GLY A 348 -13.97 -1.47 -60.63
N TYR A 349 -13.00 -2.33 -60.35
CA TYR A 349 -12.07 -2.80 -61.37
C TYR A 349 -12.75 -3.78 -62.33
N THR A 350 -12.64 -3.51 -63.64
CA THR A 350 -13.01 -4.44 -64.71
C THR A 350 -11.96 -4.36 -65.82
N GLY A 351 -11.32 -5.47 -66.16
CA GLY A 351 -10.16 -5.49 -67.05
C GLY A 351 -9.38 -6.80 -67.03
N LEU A 352 -8.21 -6.81 -67.68
CA LEU A 352 -7.30 -7.96 -67.69
C LEU A 352 -6.19 -7.75 -66.66
N VAL A 353 -6.03 -8.72 -65.74
CA VAL A 353 -4.95 -8.71 -64.75
C VAL A 353 -4.02 -9.88 -64.99
N TYR A 354 -2.72 -9.61 -64.92
CA TYR A 354 -1.68 -10.64 -64.89
C TYR A 354 -1.29 -10.98 -63.44
N ASP A 355 -1.26 -12.27 -63.13
CA ASP A 355 -0.58 -12.81 -61.96
C ASP A 355 0.49 -13.81 -62.40
N SER A 356 1.64 -13.82 -61.72
CA SER A 356 2.78 -14.67 -62.10
C SER A 356 2.53 -16.17 -61.93
N ASN A 357 1.57 -16.56 -61.09
CA ASN A 357 1.30 -17.96 -60.73
C ASN A 357 0.16 -18.56 -61.57
N CYS A 358 -0.86 -17.76 -61.89
CA CYS A 358 -2.04 -18.22 -62.64
C CYS A 358 -2.21 -17.60 -64.03
N GLY A 359 -1.38 -16.63 -64.44
CA GLY A 359 -1.40 -16.03 -65.77
C GLY A 359 -2.36 -14.84 -65.90
N TRP A 360 -2.91 -14.64 -67.10
CA TRP A 360 -3.81 -13.52 -67.39
C TRP A 360 -5.28 -13.90 -67.25
N TRP A 361 -6.01 -13.14 -66.43
CA TRP A 361 -7.42 -13.36 -66.14
C TRP A 361 -8.26 -12.09 -66.35
N TYR A 362 -9.51 -12.28 -66.77
CA TYR A 362 -10.52 -11.24 -66.80
C TYR A 362 -11.18 -11.09 -65.43
N VAL A 363 -11.11 -9.87 -64.92
CA VAL A 363 -11.74 -9.42 -63.68
C VAL A 363 -12.92 -8.53 -64.04
N GLU A 364 -14.05 -8.71 -63.36
CA GLU A 364 -15.27 -7.95 -63.53
C GLU A 364 -15.84 -7.60 -62.14
N ASN A 365 -16.08 -6.31 -61.90
CA ASN A 365 -16.48 -5.77 -60.59
C ASN A 365 -15.58 -6.24 -59.42
N GLY A 366 -14.27 -6.32 -59.68
CA GLY A 366 -13.25 -6.74 -58.71
C GLY A 366 -13.02 -8.25 -58.57
N ALA A 367 -13.88 -9.13 -59.10
CA ALA A 367 -13.72 -10.59 -59.01
C ALA A 367 -13.32 -11.23 -60.35
N ILE A 368 -12.58 -12.36 -60.34
CA ILE A 368 -12.33 -13.11 -61.60
C ILE A 368 -13.65 -13.68 -62.12
N ASN A 369 -14.01 -13.35 -63.37
CA ASN A 369 -15.19 -13.93 -64.02
C ASN A 369 -14.80 -15.20 -64.80
N PHE A 370 -14.78 -16.33 -64.09
CA PHE A 370 -14.55 -17.68 -64.65
C PHE A 370 -15.58 -18.11 -65.72
N GLY A 371 -16.74 -17.45 -65.80
CA GLY A 371 -17.76 -17.72 -66.81
C GLY A 371 -17.58 -16.94 -68.11
N TYR A 372 -16.67 -15.97 -68.15
CA TYR A 372 -16.52 -15.09 -69.32
C TYR A 372 -15.80 -15.80 -70.48
N THR A 373 -16.41 -15.75 -71.66
CA THR A 373 -15.76 -16.13 -72.92
C THR A 373 -16.11 -15.09 -73.99
N GLY A 374 -15.10 -14.47 -74.60
CA GLY A 374 -15.28 -13.33 -75.49
C GLY A 374 -14.02 -12.50 -75.71
N LEU A 375 -14.18 -11.31 -76.28
CA LEU A 375 -13.07 -10.35 -76.44
C LEU A 375 -13.09 -9.32 -75.30
N VAL A 376 -11.98 -9.18 -74.59
CA VAL A 376 -11.76 -8.13 -73.58
C VAL A 376 -10.73 -7.15 -74.11
N TYR A 377 -10.93 -5.85 -73.84
CA TYR A 377 -9.97 -4.80 -74.13
C TYR A 377 -9.19 -4.42 -72.87
N ASP A 378 -7.88 -4.34 -73.00
CA ASP A 378 -6.99 -3.65 -72.06
C ASP A 378 -6.23 -2.53 -72.78
N SER A 379 -5.98 -1.43 -72.08
CA SER A 379 -5.34 -0.24 -72.67
C SER A 379 -3.85 -0.42 -72.96
N ASN A 380 -3.18 -1.37 -72.30
CA ASN A 380 -1.74 -1.62 -72.44
C ASN A 380 -1.44 -2.71 -73.46
N CYS A 381 -2.28 -3.76 -73.55
CA CYS A 381 -2.05 -4.90 -74.43
C CYS A 381 -3.10 -5.09 -75.55
N GLY A 382 -4.17 -4.29 -75.60
CA GLY A 382 -5.17 -4.29 -76.68
C GLY A 382 -6.31 -5.29 -76.46
N TRP A 383 -6.91 -5.76 -77.56
CA TRP A 383 -8.02 -6.73 -77.51
C TRP A 383 -7.51 -8.17 -77.51
N TRP A 384 -7.93 -8.95 -76.51
CA TRP A 384 -7.58 -10.36 -76.34
C TRP A 384 -8.82 -11.25 -76.23
N TYR A 385 -8.73 -12.47 -76.75
CA TYR A 385 -9.72 -13.52 -76.57
C TYR A 385 -9.50 -14.22 -75.22
N VAL A 386 -10.54 -14.16 -74.40
CA VAL A 386 -10.66 -14.79 -73.09
C VAL A 386 -11.62 -15.97 -73.21
N GLU A 387 -11.31 -17.06 -72.54
CA GLU A 387 -12.10 -18.29 -72.50
C GLU A 387 -12.10 -18.86 -71.08
N ASN A 388 -13.30 -19.05 -70.51
CA ASN A 388 -13.52 -19.40 -69.10
C ASN A 388 -12.74 -18.49 -68.12
N GLY A 389 -12.71 -17.19 -68.41
CA GLY A 389 -12.03 -16.17 -67.60
C GLY A 389 -10.53 -15.98 -67.87
N ALA A 390 -9.84 -16.90 -68.54
CA ALA A 390 -8.39 -16.79 -68.82
C ALA A 390 -8.10 -16.37 -70.27
N ILE A 391 -7.01 -15.64 -70.54
CA ILE A 391 -6.59 -15.37 -71.93
C ILE A 391 -6.16 -16.69 -72.61
N ASN A 392 -6.81 -17.05 -73.71
CA ASN A 392 -6.41 -18.20 -74.51
C ASN A 392 -5.41 -17.77 -75.61
N PHE A 393 -4.13 -17.79 -75.27
CA PHE A 393 -3.00 -17.52 -76.17
C PHE A 393 -2.90 -18.48 -77.38
N GLY A 394 -3.57 -19.64 -77.33
CA GLY A 394 -3.62 -20.58 -78.44
C GLY A 394 -4.71 -20.28 -79.47
N TYR A 395 -5.71 -19.46 -79.12
CA TYR A 395 -6.86 -19.23 -79.98
C TYR A 395 -6.47 -18.53 -81.28
N THR A 396 -6.90 -19.10 -82.41
CA THR A 396 -6.80 -18.50 -83.74
C THR A 396 -8.10 -18.77 -84.49
N GLY A 397 -8.77 -17.71 -84.94
CA GLY A 397 -10.13 -17.80 -85.49
C GLY A 397 -10.83 -16.43 -85.55
N THR A 398 -12.15 -16.44 -85.74
CA THR A 398 -12.96 -15.22 -85.81
C THR A 398 -13.91 -15.11 -84.62
N VAL A 399 -13.89 -13.98 -83.93
CA VAL A 399 -14.73 -13.72 -82.75
C VAL A 399 -15.61 -12.50 -83.01
N ARG A 400 -16.89 -12.56 -82.60
CA ARG A 400 -17.83 -11.44 -82.69
C ARG A 400 -17.96 -10.76 -81.34
N ASN A 401 -17.95 -9.42 -81.33
CA ASN A 401 -18.39 -8.60 -80.20
C ASN A 401 -19.38 -7.52 -80.69
N ALA A 402 -19.76 -6.58 -79.82
CA ALA A 402 -20.69 -5.49 -80.13
C ALA A 402 -20.21 -4.57 -81.28
N TYR A 403 -18.91 -4.54 -81.58
CA TYR A 403 -18.31 -3.66 -82.58
C TYR A 403 -18.10 -4.33 -83.95
N GLY A 404 -18.25 -5.66 -84.06
CA GLY A 404 -18.07 -6.38 -85.32
C GLY A 404 -17.57 -7.81 -85.17
N VAL A 405 -17.00 -8.34 -86.26
CA VAL A 405 -16.31 -9.64 -86.31
C VAL A 405 -14.81 -9.37 -86.51
N TRP A 406 -14.00 -9.95 -85.64
CA TRP A 406 -12.56 -9.69 -85.54
C TRP A 406 -11.76 -10.96 -85.85
N ASN A 407 -10.63 -10.80 -86.53
CA ASN A 407 -9.66 -11.88 -86.71
C ASN A 407 -8.73 -11.93 -85.49
N VAL A 408 -8.57 -13.11 -84.89
CA VAL A 408 -7.73 -13.33 -83.70
C VAL A 408 -6.64 -14.32 -84.06
N VAL A 409 -5.39 -14.01 -83.71
CA VAL A 409 -4.22 -14.86 -83.99
C VAL A 409 -3.29 -14.89 -82.79
N GLY A 410 -3.24 -16.04 -82.11
CA GLY A 410 -2.50 -16.23 -80.87
C GLY A 410 -3.13 -15.50 -79.68
N GLY A 411 -4.46 -15.57 -79.55
CA GLY A 411 -5.25 -14.85 -78.54
C GLY A 411 -5.46 -13.35 -78.81
N ALA A 412 -4.55 -12.67 -79.52
CA ALA A 412 -4.66 -11.24 -79.82
C ALA A 412 -5.47 -10.93 -81.09
N VAL A 413 -6.33 -9.92 -81.05
CA VAL A 413 -6.99 -9.36 -82.24
C VAL A 413 -5.95 -8.75 -83.19
N ARG A 414 -6.15 -8.96 -84.49
CA ARG A 414 -5.37 -8.35 -85.58
C ARG A 414 -6.25 -7.36 -86.34
N PHE A 415 -5.75 -6.14 -86.48
CA PHE A 415 -6.34 -5.05 -87.28
C PHE A 415 -5.79 -5.06 -88.70
#